data_AF-A0A7L4MU86-F1
#
_entry.id   AF-A0A7L4MU86-F1
#
_cell.length_a   1.000
_cell.length_b   1.000
_cell.length_c   1.000
_cell.angle_alpha   90.00
_cell.angle_beta   90.00
_cell.angle_gamma   90.00
#
_symmetry.space_group_name_H-M   'P 1'
#
loop_
_entity.id
_entity.type
_entity.pdbx_description
1 polymer ?
#
loop_
_entity_poly.entity_id
_entity_poly.type
_entity_poly.pdbx_seq_one_letter_code
_entity_poly.pdbx_strand_id
1 'polypeptide(L)'
;MLRFAVTLFAVITSSTCRKYSCLQGGTHKLKPSPEPNLQECTLYSKSSCCYADFTEQLARSPVIKINNSYWNRCGQLSKSCEDFTKKIECFYRCSPHAARWIHPNHTAGIQAVPLCQSFCDDWYEACKDDSICVRNWLTDWEWDESGENHCRNKCVPYSKV
;
A
#
# COMPACT_ATOMS: atom_id res chain seq x y z
N MET A 1 -35.52 -57.75 1.73
CA MET A 1 -34.15 -57.39 2.15
C MET A 1 -33.67 -56.27 1.24
N LEU A 2 -33.64 -55.03 1.75
CA LEU A 2 -33.33 -53.83 0.96
C LEU A 2 -31.93 -53.35 1.36
N ARG A 3 -30.97 -53.36 0.43
CA ARG A 3 -29.62 -52.83 0.66
C ARG A 3 -29.49 -51.48 -0.05
N PHE A 4 -29.57 -50.40 0.72
CA PHE A 4 -29.23 -49.07 0.24
C PHE A 4 -27.71 -48.94 0.19
N ALA A 5 -27.15 -48.80 -1.01
CA ALA A 5 -25.76 -48.41 -1.19
C ALA A 5 -25.66 -46.88 -1.08
N VAL A 6 -25.06 -46.40 0.01
CA VAL A 6 -24.75 -44.97 0.19
C VAL A 6 -23.42 -44.71 -0.49
N THR A 7 -23.46 -44.11 -1.68
CA THR A 7 -22.26 -43.61 -2.37
C THR A 7 -21.86 -42.27 -1.77
N LEU A 8 -20.77 -42.27 -0.99
CA LEU A 8 -20.15 -41.07 -0.44
C LEU A 8 -19.38 -40.35 -1.57
N PHE A 9 -19.96 -39.30 -2.15
CA PHE A 9 -19.23 -38.40 -3.03
C PHE A 9 -18.29 -37.53 -2.18
N ALA A 10 -17.01 -37.86 -2.16
CA ALA A 10 -15.98 -36.99 -1.59
C ALA A 10 -15.83 -35.75 -2.49
N VAL A 11 -16.32 -34.61 -2.03
CA VAL A 11 -16.07 -33.32 -2.68
C VAL A 11 -14.63 -32.94 -2.40
N ILE A 12 -13.73 -33.21 -3.35
CA ILE A 12 -12.35 -32.71 -3.31
C ILE A 12 -12.41 -31.23 -3.65
N THR A 13 -12.63 -30.37 -2.64
CA THR A 13 -12.40 -28.95 -2.81
C THR A 13 -10.90 -28.76 -2.98
N SER A 14 -10.42 -28.62 -4.22
CA SER A 14 -9.08 -28.11 -4.46
C SER A 14 -9.01 -26.70 -3.89
N SER A 15 -8.50 -26.57 -2.67
CA SER A 15 -8.06 -25.29 -2.13
C SER A 15 -6.94 -24.81 -3.04
N THR A 16 -7.26 -24.00 -4.05
CA THR A 16 -6.24 -23.25 -4.78
C THR A 16 -5.58 -22.37 -3.74
N CYS A 17 -4.43 -22.80 -3.23
CA CYS A 17 -3.62 -21.99 -2.33
C CYS A 17 -3.31 -20.72 -3.12
N ARG A 18 -4.00 -19.62 -2.80
CA ARG A 18 -3.94 -18.36 -3.55
C ARG A 18 -2.49 -17.91 -3.48
N LYS A 19 -1.74 -18.17 -4.56
CA LYS A 19 -0.29 -18.06 -4.62
C LYS A 19 0.10 -16.65 -4.21
N TYR A 20 0.93 -16.53 -3.18
CA TYR A 20 1.50 -15.23 -2.81
C TYR A 20 2.31 -14.71 -4.00
N SER A 21 2.04 -13.48 -4.41
CA SER A 21 2.67 -12.83 -5.54
C SER A 21 2.82 -11.35 -5.26
N CYS A 22 3.78 -10.74 -5.93
CA CYS A 22 3.97 -9.30 -5.88
C CYS A 22 3.22 -8.63 -7.03
N LEU A 23 2.93 -7.34 -6.85
CA LEU A 23 2.50 -6.49 -7.95
C LEU A 23 3.63 -6.37 -8.98
N GLN A 24 3.29 -6.10 -10.23
CA GLN A 24 4.28 -5.88 -11.28
C GLN A 24 4.51 -4.36 -11.45
N GLY A 25 4.91 -3.71 -10.36
CA GLY A 25 5.38 -2.33 -10.38
C GLY A 25 6.90 -2.25 -10.51
N GLY A 26 7.41 -1.07 -10.88
CA GLY A 26 8.85 -0.87 -11.13
C GLY A 26 9.76 -1.14 -9.93
N THR A 27 9.24 -1.16 -8.71
CA THR A 27 10.02 -1.35 -7.47
C THR A 27 9.66 -2.65 -6.73
N HIS A 28 8.79 -3.49 -7.29
CA HIS A 28 8.36 -4.72 -6.65
C HIS A 28 9.28 -5.88 -7.05
N LYS A 29 9.48 -6.81 -6.12
CA LYS A 29 10.12 -8.11 -6.38
C LYS A 29 9.26 -8.95 -7.32
N LEU A 30 9.86 -9.92 -7.99
CA LEU A 30 9.10 -10.89 -8.81
C LEU A 30 8.20 -11.79 -7.96
N LYS A 31 8.65 -12.16 -6.76
CA LYS A 31 7.94 -13.02 -5.81
C LYS A 31 8.27 -12.60 -4.38
N PRO A 32 7.36 -12.80 -3.43
CA PRO A 32 7.64 -12.49 -2.04
C PRO A 32 8.69 -13.45 -1.48
N SER A 33 9.63 -12.90 -0.72
CA SER A 33 10.64 -13.67 0.01
C SER A 33 11.04 -12.93 1.30
N PRO A 34 11.70 -13.59 2.27
CA PRO A 34 12.18 -12.92 3.46
C PRO A 34 13.13 -11.75 3.15
N GLU A 35 12.98 -10.67 3.92
CA GLU A 35 13.81 -9.47 3.91
C GLU A 35 14.15 -9.13 5.37
N PRO A 36 15.27 -9.64 5.91
CA PRO A 36 15.59 -9.48 7.33
C PRO A 36 16.03 -8.05 7.69
N ASN A 37 16.43 -7.24 6.71
CA ASN A 37 17.06 -5.94 6.91
C ASN A 37 16.13 -4.75 6.63
N LEU A 38 14.80 -4.96 6.61
CA LEU A 38 13.85 -3.87 6.46
C LEU A 38 14.00 -2.88 7.63
N GLN A 39 14.26 -1.61 7.35
CA GLN A 39 14.36 -0.56 8.38
C GLN A 39 12.98 0.04 8.75
N GLU A 40 12.01 -0.11 7.86
CA GLU A 40 10.59 0.19 8.05
C GLU A 40 9.77 -0.91 7.34
N CYS A 41 8.46 -0.98 7.54
CA CYS A 41 7.60 -2.02 6.95
C CYS A 41 7.92 -3.43 7.48
N THR A 42 8.49 -3.52 8.69
CA THR A 42 9.00 -4.77 9.30
C THR A 42 7.93 -5.84 9.52
N LEU A 43 6.66 -5.44 9.51
CA LEU A 43 5.49 -6.34 9.43
C LEU A 43 5.63 -7.38 8.32
N TYR A 44 6.29 -7.02 7.20
CA TYR A 44 6.46 -7.88 6.03
C TYR A 44 7.82 -8.59 5.96
N SER A 45 8.69 -8.44 6.97
CA SER A 45 10.07 -8.99 6.98
C SER A 45 10.18 -10.49 6.65
N LYS A 46 9.23 -11.31 7.11
CA LYS A 46 9.23 -12.77 6.84
C LYS A 46 8.81 -13.14 5.42
N SER A 47 8.10 -12.24 4.72
CA SER A 47 7.61 -12.45 3.36
C SER A 47 7.25 -11.10 2.74
N SER A 48 8.21 -10.49 2.05
CA SER A 48 8.10 -9.12 1.52
C SER A 48 8.21 -9.09 -0.01
N CYS A 49 7.42 -8.20 -0.61
CA CYS A 49 7.47 -7.82 -2.02
C CYS A 49 8.32 -6.58 -2.33
N CYS A 50 8.86 -5.91 -1.32
CA CYS A 50 9.83 -4.83 -1.48
C CYS A 50 11.23 -5.30 -1.05
N TYR A 51 12.26 -4.59 -1.48
CA TYR A 51 13.64 -4.76 -1.02
C TYR A 51 13.92 -3.83 0.18
N ALA A 52 14.96 -4.13 0.96
CA ALA A 52 15.33 -3.32 2.13
C ALA A 52 15.71 -1.87 1.80
N ASP A 53 16.38 -1.63 0.67
CA ASP A 53 16.81 -0.31 0.18
C ASP A 53 15.63 0.67 0.02
N PHE A 54 14.47 0.19 -0.40
CA PHE A 54 13.24 0.97 -0.46
C PHE A 54 12.85 1.49 0.93
N THR A 55 12.94 0.64 1.95
CA THR A 55 12.50 0.98 3.31
C THR A 55 13.45 1.94 4.03
N GLU A 56 14.67 2.13 3.55
CA GLU A 56 15.61 3.13 4.06
C GLU A 56 15.06 4.56 3.89
N GLN A 57 14.32 4.81 2.79
CA GLN A 57 13.67 6.10 2.52
C GLN A 57 12.56 6.42 3.54
N LEU A 58 12.00 5.39 4.16
CA LEU A 58 10.93 5.48 5.14
C LEU A 58 11.44 5.45 6.59
N ALA A 59 12.70 5.06 6.81
CA ALA A 59 13.23 4.80 8.15
C ALA A 59 13.34 6.06 9.03
N ARG A 60 13.55 7.23 8.42
CA ARG A 60 13.71 8.50 9.13
C ARG A 60 12.44 9.33 9.04
N SER A 61 12.08 9.90 10.18
CA SER A 61 11.04 10.92 10.29
C SER A 61 11.72 12.28 10.49
N PRO A 62 11.31 13.33 9.77
CA PRO A 62 10.22 13.33 8.79
C PRO A 62 10.58 12.68 7.46
N VAL A 63 9.58 12.05 6.84
CA VAL A 63 9.65 11.59 5.45
C VAL A 63 9.39 12.80 4.54
N ILE A 64 10.45 13.29 3.91
CA ILE A 64 10.36 14.42 2.98
C ILE A 64 9.98 13.96 1.57
N LYS A 65 10.61 12.89 1.11
CA LYS A 65 10.51 12.41 -0.28
C LYS A 65 10.68 10.88 -0.32
N ILE A 66 9.88 10.23 -1.15
CA ILE A 66 10.08 8.84 -1.55
C ILE A 66 10.20 8.79 -3.07
N ASN A 67 11.31 8.27 -3.57
CA ASN A 67 11.70 8.35 -4.98
C ASN A 67 11.59 9.80 -5.46
N ASN A 68 10.66 10.11 -6.37
CA ASN A 68 10.42 11.47 -6.87
C ASN A 68 9.20 12.17 -6.24
N SER A 69 8.55 11.56 -5.25
CA SER A 69 7.32 12.07 -4.64
C SER A 69 7.59 12.69 -3.28
N TYR A 70 7.45 14.01 -3.19
CA TYR A 70 7.50 14.78 -1.94
C TYR A 70 6.20 14.67 -1.16
N TRP A 71 6.34 14.38 0.12
CA TRP A 71 5.23 14.27 1.08
C TRP A 71 4.95 15.59 1.79
N ASN A 72 5.87 16.56 1.70
CA ASN A 72 5.80 17.82 2.44
C ASN A 72 5.39 19.04 1.58
N ARG A 73 4.71 18.83 0.44
CA ARG A 73 4.37 19.92 -0.49
C ARG A 73 3.44 20.99 0.11
N CYS A 74 2.72 20.66 1.17
CA CYS A 74 1.88 21.58 1.92
C CYS A 74 2.37 21.83 3.36
N GLY A 75 3.66 21.63 3.61
CA GLY A 75 4.23 21.60 4.94
C GLY A 75 4.47 20.16 5.40
N GLN A 76 5.16 20.02 6.52
CA GLN A 76 5.50 18.71 7.04
C GLN A 76 4.29 18.06 7.72
N LEU A 77 4.05 16.79 7.39
CA LEU A 77 2.99 16.02 8.04
C LEU A 77 3.26 15.88 9.55
N SER A 78 2.20 15.91 10.33
CA SER A 78 2.18 15.47 11.71
C SER A 78 2.66 14.02 11.81
N LYS A 79 3.24 13.66 12.95
CA LYS A 79 3.83 12.32 13.11
C LYS A 79 2.78 11.21 12.93
N SER A 80 1.57 11.43 13.46
CA SER A 80 0.45 10.50 13.32
C SER A 80 0.01 10.33 11.86
N CYS A 81 -0.13 11.43 11.11
CA CYS A 81 -0.50 11.38 9.71
C CYS A 81 0.58 10.70 8.84
N GLU A 82 1.86 11.00 9.10
CA GLU A 82 2.99 10.33 8.47
C GLU A 82 2.94 8.82 8.73
N ASP A 83 2.70 8.38 9.97
CA ASP A 83 2.67 6.97 10.32
C ASP A 83 1.59 6.18 9.57
N PHE A 84 0.40 6.76 9.36
CA PHE A 84 -0.63 6.13 8.52
C PHE A 84 -0.23 6.10 7.04
N THR A 85 0.34 7.19 6.53
CA THR A 85 0.82 7.25 5.14
C THR A 85 1.91 6.20 4.89
N LYS A 86 2.84 6.03 5.85
CA LYS A 86 3.85 4.97 5.82
C LYS A 86 3.24 3.57 5.82
N LYS A 87 2.20 3.31 6.65
CA LYS A 87 1.51 2.00 6.66
C LYS A 87 0.93 1.65 5.29
N ILE A 88 0.34 2.62 4.59
CA ILE A 88 -0.21 2.43 3.24
C ILE A 88 0.89 2.20 2.21
N GLU A 89 1.96 2.99 2.26
CA GLU A 89 3.11 2.80 1.36
C GLU A 89 3.75 1.42 1.58
N CYS A 90 3.94 1.01 2.83
CA CYS A 90 4.42 -0.32 3.20
C CYS A 90 3.50 -1.43 2.70
N PHE A 91 2.17 -1.27 2.82
CA PHE A 91 1.22 -2.25 2.28
C PHE A 91 1.36 -2.38 0.77
N TYR A 92 1.35 -1.27 0.04
CA TYR A 92 1.45 -1.28 -1.42
C TYR A 92 2.76 -1.89 -1.91
N ARG A 93 3.88 -1.54 -1.27
CA ARG A 93 5.23 -1.95 -1.71
C ARG A 93 5.61 -3.35 -1.24
N CYS A 94 5.31 -3.69 0.01
CA CYS A 94 5.91 -4.84 0.67
C CYS A 94 4.93 -5.99 0.91
N SER A 95 3.61 -5.78 0.89
CA SER A 95 2.67 -6.84 1.23
C SER A 95 2.69 -7.99 0.21
N PRO A 96 2.86 -9.26 0.64
CA PRO A 96 2.78 -10.43 -0.23
C PRO A 96 1.34 -10.75 -0.65
N HIS A 97 0.37 -9.98 -0.15
CA HIS A 97 -1.05 -10.14 -0.41
C HIS A 97 -1.64 -9.02 -1.27
N ALA A 98 -0.93 -7.90 -1.48
CA ALA A 98 -1.46 -6.76 -2.25
C ALA A 98 -1.93 -7.16 -3.66
N ALA A 99 -1.22 -8.08 -4.31
CA ALA A 99 -1.57 -8.60 -5.63
C ALA A 99 -2.90 -9.39 -5.68
N ARG A 100 -3.52 -9.72 -4.54
CA ARG A 100 -4.89 -10.28 -4.51
C ARG A 100 -5.94 -9.29 -5.00
N TRP A 101 -5.60 -8.00 -5.01
CA TRP A 101 -6.44 -6.89 -5.42
C TRP A 101 -5.88 -6.17 -6.65
N ILE A 102 -5.05 -6.85 -7.45
CA ILE A 102 -4.46 -6.26 -8.66
C ILE A 102 -5.54 -5.70 -9.59
N HIS A 103 -5.30 -4.52 -10.14
CA HIS A 103 -6.18 -3.94 -11.14
C HIS A 103 -6.08 -4.74 -12.45
N PRO A 104 -7.21 -5.12 -13.10
CA PRO A 104 -7.20 -6.04 -14.25
C PRO A 104 -6.42 -5.50 -15.46
N ASN A 105 -6.39 -4.18 -15.63
CA ASN A 105 -5.73 -3.53 -16.76
C ASN A 105 -4.39 -2.86 -16.38
N HIS A 106 -4.02 -2.86 -15.10
CA HIS A 106 -2.83 -2.17 -14.61
C HIS A 106 -2.14 -3.02 -13.54
N THR A 107 -1.09 -3.74 -13.94
CA THR A 107 -0.47 -4.77 -13.08
C THR A 107 0.33 -4.20 -11.90
N ALA A 108 0.64 -2.90 -11.92
CA ALA A 108 1.16 -2.16 -10.78
C ALA A 108 0.05 -1.58 -9.88
N GLY A 109 -1.19 -1.48 -10.38
CA GLY A 109 -2.32 -0.91 -9.65
C GLY A 109 -3.04 -1.93 -8.78
N ILE A 110 -3.71 -1.44 -7.74
CA ILE A 110 -4.63 -2.22 -6.92
C ILE A 110 -6.00 -1.53 -6.84
N GLN A 111 -7.05 -2.31 -6.66
CA GLN A 111 -8.41 -1.81 -6.54
C GLN A 111 -9.22 -2.60 -5.51
N ALA A 112 -10.15 -1.93 -4.83
CA ALA A 112 -11.08 -2.55 -3.88
C ALA A 112 -10.40 -3.37 -2.77
N VAL A 113 -9.27 -2.86 -2.24
CA VAL A 113 -8.65 -3.41 -1.02
C VAL A 113 -9.59 -3.12 0.15
N PRO A 114 -10.06 -4.14 0.90
CA PRO A 114 -10.98 -3.95 2.01
C PRO A 114 -10.19 -3.48 3.25
N LEU A 115 -10.06 -2.17 3.39
CA LEU A 115 -9.55 -1.58 4.63
C LEU A 115 -10.61 -1.65 5.73
N CYS A 116 -10.19 -1.97 6.95
CA CYS A 116 -11.08 -1.89 8.10
C CYS A 116 -11.57 -0.44 8.27
N GLN A 117 -12.86 -0.25 8.53
CA GLN A 117 -13.42 1.09 8.70
C GLN A 117 -12.69 1.89 9.78
N SER A 118 -12.43 1.29 10.94
CA SER A 118 -11.70 1.94 12.02
C SER A 118 -10.31 2.43 11.62
N PHE A 119 -9.62 1.70 10.73
CA PHE A 119 -8.32 2.15 10.22
C PHE A 119 -8.46 3.42 9.37
N CYS A 120 -9.50 3.50 8.54
CA CYS A 120 -9.78 4.69 7.74
C CYS A 120 -10.17 5.88 8.62
N ASP A 121 -11.01 5.64 9.64
CA ASP A 121 -11.45 6.66 10.58
C ASP A 121 -10.25 7.21 11.39
N ASP A 122 -9.40 6.34 11.92
CA ASP A 122 -8.19 6.73 12.66
C ASP A 122 -7.17 7.46 11.77
N TRP A 123 -7.05 7.06 10.51
CA TRP A 123 -6.20 7.76 9.55
C TRP A 123 -6.72 9.17 9.28
N TYR A 124 -8.03 9.31 9.03
CA TYR A 124 -8.63 10.62 8.85
C TYR A 124 -8.41 11.51 10.08
N GLU A 125 -8.70 11.01 11.28
CA GLU A 125 -8.49 11.78 12.51
C GLU A 125 -7.03 12.17 12.74
N ALA A 126 -6.09 11.29 12.36
CA ALA A 126 -4.66 11.57 12.44
C ALA A 126 -4.19 12.68 11.48
N CYS A 127 -4.87 12.88 10.36
CA CYS A 127 -4.47 13.82 9.30
C CYS A 127 -5.37 15.06 9.18
N LYS A 128 -6.55 15.11 9.82
CA LYS A 128 -7.60 16.12 9.54
C LYS A 128 -7.15 17.59 9.59
N ASP A 129 -6.11 17.89 10.37
CA ASP A 129 -5.53 19.22 10.57
C ASP A 129 -4.23 19.43 9.76
N ASP A 130 -3.64 18.36 9.22
CA ASP A 130 -2.56 18.45 8.24
C ASP A 130 -3.07 19.07 6.94
N SER A 131 -2.16 19.63 6.15
CA SER A 131 -2.51 20.31 4.89
C SER A 131 -2.13 19.49 3.66
N ILE A 132 -2.95 19.58 2.62
CA ILE A 132 -2.75 18.93 1.32
C ILE A 132 -3.36 19.75 0.19
N CYS A 133 -2.89 19.53 -1.04
CA CYS A 133 -3.33 20.26 -2.24
C CYS A 133 -3.94 19.35 -3.32
N VAL A 134 -4.03 18.04 -3.05
CA VAL A 134 -4.53 17.02 -3.98
C VAL A 134 -5.55 16.12 -3.29
N ARG A 135 -6.58 15.72 -4.04
CA ARG A 135 -7.59 14.76 -3.55
C ARG A 135 -7.18 13.34 -3.88
N ASN A 136 -6.69 13.10 -5.09
CA ASN A 136 -6.06 11.85 -5.47
C ASN A 136 -4.54 12.04 -5.58
N TRP A 137 -3.81 11.41 -4.66
CA TRP A 137 -2.35 11.57 -4.54
C TRP A 137 -1.57 10.81 -5.60
N LEU A 138 -2.25 10.01 -6.43
CA LEU A 138 -1.63 9.31 -7.55
C LEU A 138 -1.73 10.13 -8.85
N THR A 139 -2.76 10.96 -9.00
CA THR A 139 -3.09 11.58 -10.31
C THR A 139 -3.13 13.10 -10.31
N ASP A 140 -3.41 13.76 -9.18
CA ASP A 140 -3.80 15.18 -9.20
C ASP A 140 -2.59 16.13 -9.06
N TRP A 141 -1.37 15.64 -9.24
CA TRP A 141 -0.14 16.41 -9.20
C TRP A 141 0.22 16.98 -10.57
N GLU A 142 0.87 18.15 -10.58
CA GLU A 142 1.69 18.58 -11.71
C GLU A 142 3.08 17.96 -11.58
N TRP A 143 3.64 17.41 -12.66
CA TRP A 143 4.97 16.78 -12.63
C TRP A 143 5.95 17.62 -13.45
N ASP A 144 7.08 17.97 -12.86
CA ASP A 144 8.12 18.75 -13.56
C ASP A 144 9.02 17.87 -14.44
N GLU A 145 9.98 18.50 -15.12
CA GLU A 145 10.94 17.81 -16.00
C GLU A 145 11.81 16.78 -15.26
N SER A 146 12.02 16.95 -13.96
CA SER A 146 12.73 15.99 -13.10
C SER A 146 11.84 14.87 -12.57
N GLY A 147 10.55 14.91 -12.91
CA GLY A 147 9.54 13.95 -12.48
C GLY A 147 9.15 14.12 -11.01
N GLU A 148 9.26 15.32 -10.46
CA GLU A 148 8.81 15.63 -9.10
C GLU A 148 7.39 16.19 -9.08
N ASN A 149 6.61 15.83 -8.07
CA ASN A 149 5.21 16.24 -7.93
C ASN A 149 5.08 17.67 -7.41
N HIS A 150 4.18 18.50 -7.91
CA HIS A 150 3.92 19.87 -7.49
C HIS A 150 2.43 20.14 -7.34
N CYS A 151 2.08 21.01 -6.39
CA CYS A 151 0.70 21.39 -6.15
C CYS A 151 0.17 22.30 -7.28
N ARG A 152 -0.95 21.91 -7.87
CA ARG A 152 -1.74 22.80 -8.75
C ARG A 152 -2.66 23.73 -7.96
N ASN A 153 -3.19 23.25 -6.84
CA ASN A 153 -4.17 23.96 -6.02
C ASN A 153 -3.53 24.50 -4.73
N LYS A 154 -4.26 25.39 -4.04
CA LYS A 154 -3.87 25.86 -2.71
C LYS A 154 -3.92 24.71 -1.71
N CYS A 155 -2.97 24.71 -0.78
CA CYS A 155 -3.00 23.82 0.36
C CYS A 155 -4.19 24.13 1.26
N VAL A 156 -4.94 23.10 1.64
CA VAL A 156 -6.07 23.16 2.56
C VAL A 156 -5.94 22.04 3.59
N PRO A 157 -6.56 22.17 4.78
CA PRO A 157 -6.64 21.06 5.73
C PRO A 157 -7.27 19.82 5.08
N TYR A 158 -6.79 18.62 5.43
CA TYR A 158 -7.34 17.34 4.93
C TYR A 158 -8.85 17.22 5.13
N SER A 159 -9.35 17.77 6.24
CA SER A 159 -10.79 17.81 6.55
C SER A 159 -11.64 18.58 5.54
N LYS A 160 -11.03 19.29 4.58
CA LYS A 160 -11.71 20.09 3.55
C LYS A 160 -11.59 19.55 2.12
N VAL A 161 -11.03 18.34 1.95
CA VAL A 161 -10.70 17.73 0.64
C VAL A 161 -11.66 16.62 0.27
#